data_AF-A0A7S0BUX9-F1
#
_entry.id   AF-A0A7S0BUX9-F1
#
_cell.length_a   1.000
_cell.length_b   1.000
_cell.length_c   1.000
_cell.angle_alpha   90.00
_cell.angle_beta   90.00
_cell.angle_gamma   90.00
#
_symmetry.space_group_name_H-M   'P 1'
#
loop_
_entity.id
_entity.type
_entity.pdbx_description
1 polymer ?
#
loop_
_entity_poly.entity_id
_entity_poly.type
_entity_poly.pdbx_seq_one_letter_code
_entity_poly.pdbx_strand_id
1 'polypeptide(L)'
;FMFSSDFSKVAVDFLRSNAEYDPTRIFAFVGDLTKESDITRVVGRGKASFATMIWMLSALTPESMPSAVVEANALLKKGGCVLLRDYAVGDLAQIRKCEYKTPVAPGLLRRGDGTIAYFFDIDGLKQLFESKGFRTEYIHYVDRQLENRKRGVQMDRRWIQAKFEKLF
;
A
#
# COMPACT_ATOMS: atom_id res chain seq x y z
N PHE A 1 18.74 -5.43 -7.71
CA PHE A 1 17.95 -6.61 -7.30
C PHE A 1 16.73 -6.14 -6.53
N MET A 2 15.56 -6.74 -6.77
CA MET A 2 14.27 -6.38 -6.16
C MET A 2 13.65 -7.57 -5.42
N PHE A 3 12.91 -7.27 -4.37
CA PHE A 3 12.05 -8.23 -3.67
C PHE A 3 10.60 -7.80 -3.85
N SER A 4 9.71 -8.74 -4.12
CA SER A 4 8.28 -8.49 -4.23
C SER A 4 7.54 -9.57 -3.46
N SER A 5 6.55 -9.16 -2.68
CA SER A 5 5.76 -10.08 -1.87
C SER A 5 4.28 -9.75 -1.96
N ASP A 6 3.47 -10.79 -1.91
CA ASP A 6 2.02 -10.70 -1.73
C ASP A 6 1.58 -11.85 -0.80
N PHE A 7 0.53 -11.64 0.00
CA PHE A 7 0.01 -12.72 0.85
C PHE A 7 -0.72 -13.78 0.01
N SER A 8 -1.16 -13.42 -1.19
CA SER A 8 -1.81 -14.31 -2.15
C SER A 8 -0.78 -15.09 -2.96
N LYS A 9 -0.75 -16.41 -2.75
CA LYS A 9 0.02 -17.32 -3.60
C LYS A 9 -0.34 -17.16 -5.08
N VAL A 10 -1.62 -16.95 -5.39
CA VAL A 10 -2.09 -16.78 -6.77
C VAL A 10 -1.47 -15.54 -7.42
N ALA A 11 -1.35 -14.43 -6.69
CA ALA A 11 -0.72 -13.21 -7.20
C ALA A 11 0.79 -13.40 -7.44
N VAL A 12 1.47 -14.10 -6.53
CA VAL A 12 2.90 -14.42 -6.67
C VAL A 12 3.14 -15.35 -7.86
N ASP A 13 2.32 -16.40 -8.02
CA ASP A 13 2.41 -17.31 -9.16
C ASP A 13 2.16 -16.57 -10.48
N PHE A 14 1.20 -15.64 -10.51
CA PHE A 14 0.91 -14.81 -11.67
C PHE A 14 2.08 -13.88 -12.05
N LEU A 15 2.76 -13.28 -11.06
CA LEU A 15 3.97 -12.50 -11.31
C LEU A 15 5.10 -13.37 -11.87
N ARG A 16 5.31 -14.57 -11.31
CA ARG A 16 6.36 -15.49 -11.74
C ARG A 16 6.11 -16.11 -13.12
N SER A 17 4.85 -16.20 -13.57
CA SER A 17 4.51 -16.72 -14.91
C SER A 17 4.60 -15.65 -16.00
N ASN A 18 4.84 -14.39 -15.65
CA ASN A 18 5.03 -13.31 -16.62
C ASN A 18 6.29 -13.56 -17.46
N ALA A 19 6.21 -13.38 -18.78
CA ALA A 19 7.34 -13.57 -19.70
C ALA A 19 8.54 -12.64 -19.42
N GLU A 20 8.30 -11.50 -18.78
CA GLU A 20 9.33 -10.54 -18.36
C GLU A 20 9.90 -10.84 -16.96
N TYR A 21 9.45 -11.90 -16.28
CA TYR A 21 9.98 -12.29 -14.99
C TYR A 21 11.43 -12.78 -15.13
N ASP A 22 12.35 -12.08 -14.49
CA ASP A 22 13.78 -12.40 -14.50
C ASP A 22 14.27 -12.64 -13.06
N PRO A 23 14.55 -13.90 -12.67
CA PRO A 23 14.99 -14.24 -11.32
C PRO A 23 16.36 -13.64 -10.96
N THR A 24 17.14 -13.15 -11.94
CA THR A 24 18.40 -12.43 -11.68
C THR A 24 18.16 -10.98 -11.24
N ARG A 25 16.96 -10.44 -11.50
CA ARG A 25 16.58 -9.06 -11.19
C ARG A 25 15.59 -8.94 -10.05
N ILE A 26 14.66 -9.89 -9.92
CA ILE A 26 13.58 -9.86 -8.94
C ILE A 26 13.36 -11.24 -8.31
N PHE A 27 13.10 -11.24 -7.00
CA PHE A 27 12.60 -12.41 -6.28
C PHE A 27 11.20 -12.12 -5.74
N ALA A 28 10.20 -12.76 -6.37
CA ALA A 28 8.81 -12.74 -5.89
C ALA A 28 8.58 -13.90 -4.91
N PHE A 29 7.90 -13.67 -3.79
CA PHE A 29 7.58 -14.71 -2.79
C PHE A 29 6.27 -14.44 -2.06
N VAL A 30 5.69 -15.47 -1.43
CA VAL A 30 4.51 -15.30 -0.59
C VAL A 30 4.95 -14.75 0.76
N GLY A 31 4.36 -13.64 1.18
CA GLY A 31 4.66 -13.01 2.46
C GLY A 31 3.60 -12.00 2.85
N ASP A 32 3.23 -12.02 4.13
CA ASP A 32 2.25 -11.11 4.72
C ASP A 32 2.97 -10.03 5.53
N LEU A 33 2.93 -8.78 5.04
CA LEU A 33 3.59 -7.65 5.69
C LEU A 33 3.03 -7.38 7.10
N THR A 34 1.81 -7.84 7.41
CA THR A 34 1.21 -7.68 8.74
C THR A 34 1.73 -8.68 9.77
N LYS A 35 2.43 -9.73 9.32
CA LYS A 35 2.97 -10.79 10.19
C LYS A 35 4.41 -10.47 10.56
N GLU A 36 4.67 -10.51 11.86
CA GLU A 36 5.99 -10.25 12.40
C GLU A 36 7.03 -11.19 11.76
N SER A 37 8.09 -10.57 11.25
CA SER A 37 9.25 -11.24 10.67
C SER A 37 9.01 -12.03 9.37
N ASP A 38 7.80 -12.06 8.82
CA ASP A 38 7.50 -12.93 7.67
C ASP A 38 8.30 -12.52 6.42
N ILE A 39 8.31 -11.21 6.12
CA ILE A 39 9.04 -10.66 4.97
C ILE A 39 10.51 -10.44 5.33
N THR A 40 10.83 -9.96 6.53
CA THR A 40 12.23 -9.73 6.94
C THR A 40 13.04 -11.01 7.08
N ARG A 41 12.44 -12.18 7.31
CA ARG A 41 13.14 -13.48 7.24
C ARG A 41 13.66 -13.80 5.84
N VAL A 42 12.98 -13.32 4.80
CA VAL A 42 13.37 -13.56 3.40
C VAL A 42 14.33 -12.47 2.90
N VAL A 43 14.00 -11.21 3.13
CA VAL A 43 14.76 -10.07 2.59
C VAL A 43 15.96 -9.69 3.48
N GLY A 44 15.88 -10.00 4.76
CA GLY A 44 16.81 -9.55 5.79
C GLY A 44 16.46 -8.17 6.34
N ARG A 45 16.71 -7.98 7.64
CA ARG A 45 16.53 -6.69 8.31
C ARG A 45 17.57 -5.67 7.84
N GLY A 46 17.15 -4.43 7.62
CA GLY A 46 18.06 -3.34 7.25
C GLY A 46 18.72 -3.48 5.88
N LYS A 47 18.12 -4.26 4.96
CA LYS A 47 18.69 -4.54 3.63
C LYS A 47 18.09 -3.70 2.52
N ALA A 48 16.83 -3.29 2.65
CA ALA A 48 16.14 -2.52 1.63
C ALA A 48 16.54 -1.03 1.68
N SER A 49 16.77 -0.43 0.52
CA SER A 49 16.93 1.04 0.40
C SER A 49 15.58 1.75 0.25
N PHE A 50 14.63 1.08 -0.41
CA PHE A 50 13.29 1.57 -0.65
C PHE A 50 12.27 0.43 -0.47
N ALA A 51 11.08 0.78 -0.01
CA ALA A 51 9.91 -0.10 -0.01
C ALA A 51 8.75 0.65 -0.69
N THR A 52 8.14 0.05 -1.69
CA THR A 52 7.00 0.65 -2.41
C THR A 52 5.69 0.05 -1.92
N MET A 53 4.75 0.89 -1.50
CA MET A 53 3.40 0.49 -1.10
C MET A 53 2.40 1.20 -2.00
N ILE A 54 1.94 0.50 -3.03
CA ILE A 54 1.02 1.06 -4.02
C ILE A 54 -0.28 0.28 -3.95
N TRP A 55 -1.37 0.93 -3.52
CA TRP A 55 -2.69 0.30 -3.35
C TRP A 55 -2.70 -0.91 -2.40
N MET A 56 -1.90 -0.84 -1.36
CA MET A 56 -1.60 -2.00 -0.52
C MET A 56 -2.07 -1.76 0.91
N LEU A 57 -1.71 -0.62 1.49
CA LEU A 57 -2.03 -0.32 2.89
C LEU A 57 -3.54 -0.17 3.09
N SER A 58 -4.24 0.39 2.11
CA SER A 58 -5.72 0.51 2.14
C SER A 58 -6.47 -0.82 2.09
N ALA A 59 -5.82 -1.91 1.66
CA ALA A 59 -6.41 -3.24 1.66
C ALA A 59 -6.37 -3.90 3.05
N LEU A 60 -5.74 -3.26 4.03
CA LEU A 60 -5.66 -3.72 5.41
C LEU A 60 -6.71 -3.03 6.29
N THR A 61 -7.03 -3.66 7.41
CA THR A 61 -7.81 -3.00 8.47
C THR A 61 -6.91 -2.02 9.23
N PRO A 62 -7.46 -0.93 9.80
CA PRO A 62 -6.70 0.03 10.60
C PRO A 62 -5.88 -0.62 11.72
N GLU A 63 -6.37 -1.72 12.30
CA GLU A 63 -5.70 -2.46 13.38
C GLU A 63 -4.45 -3.21 12.89
N SER A 64 -4.43 -3.59 11.60
CA SER A 64 -3.32 -4.36 11.00
C SER A 64 -2.23 -3.47 10.40
N MET A 65 -2.57 -2.22 10.04
CA MET A 65 -1.62 -1.29 9.43
C MET A 65 -0.39 -0.99 10.29
N PRO A 66 -0.48 -0.79 11.63
CA PRO A 66 0.69 -0.58 12.48
C PRO A 66 1.74 -1.70 12.34
N SER A 67 1.30 -2.96 12.31
CA SER A 67 2.20 -4.12 12.14
C SER A 67 2.89 -4.08 10.78
N ALA A 68 2.15 -3.75 9.72
CA ALA A 68 2.72 -3.59 8.38
C ALA A 68 3.79 -2.51 8.30
N VAL A 69 3.56 -1.37 8.96
CA VAL A 69 4.53 -0.27 9.01
C VAL A 69 5.77 -0.65 9.84
N VAL A 70 5.61 -1.42 10.92
CA VAL A 70 6.74 -1.95 11.72
C VAL A 70 7.60 -2.92 10.90
N GLU A 71 6.99 -3.88 10.20
CA GLU A 71 7.74 -4.81 9.35
C GLU A 71 8.45 -4.07 8.20
N ALA A 72 7.78 -3.10 7.58
CA ALA A 72 8.39 -2.24 6.56
C ALA A 72 9.58 -1.43 7.10
N ASN A 73 9.47 -0.88 8.32
CA ASN A 73 10.60 -0.23 8.97
C ASN A 73 11.76 -1.22 9.15
N ALA A 74 11.50 -2.43 9.61
CA ALA A 74 12.53 -3.43 9.85
C ALA A 74 13.27 -3.85 8.56
N LEU A 75 12.61 -3.85 7.40
CA LEU A 75 13.24 -4.13 6.11
C LEU A 75 14.25 -3.05 5.70
N LEU A 76 13.96 -1.80 6.01
CA LEU A 76 14.73 -0.65 5.53
C LEU A 76 16.03 -0.45 6.31
N LYS A 77 17.10 -0.11 5.60
CA LYS A 77 18.31 0.46 6.20
C LYS A 77 18.02 1.85 6.77
N LYS A 78 18.88 2.37 7.65
CA LYS A 78 18.81 3.76 8.12
C LYS A 78 18.83 4.73 6.93
N GLY A 79 17.92 5.71 6.90
CA GLY A 79 17.72 6.62 5.77
C GLY A 79 17.02 5.98 4.55
N GLY A 80 16.64 4.70 4.62
CA GLY A 80 15.80 4.06 3.62
C GLY A 80 14.37 4.62 3.65
N CYS A 81 13.66 4.55 2.53
CA CYS A 81 12.37 5.22 2.39
C CYS A 81 11.22 4.27 2.04
N VAL A 82 10.03 4.52 2.61
CA VAL A 82 8.77 4.03 2.06
C VAL A 82 8.25 5.03 1.04
N LEU A 83 7.91 4.55 -0.15
CA LEU A 83 7.24 5.30 -1.21
C LEU A 83 5.80 4.79 -1.30
N LEU A 84 4.84 5.62 -0.91
CA LEU A 84 3.45 5.23 -0.77
C LEU A 84 2.55 5.97 -1.77
N ARG A 85 1.64 5.22 -2.38
CA ARG A 85 0.50 5.75 -3.13
C ARG A 85 -0.74 4.92 -2.80
N ASP A 86 -1.77 5.57 -2.28
CA ASP A 86 -2.98 4.83 -1.88
C ASP A 86 -4.27 5.67 -2.00
N TYR A 87 -5.41 5.08 -1.60
CA TYR A 87 -6.71 5.76 -1.61
C TYR A 87 -6.74 6.93 -0.64
N ALA A 88 -7.33 8.03 -1.07
CA ALA A 88 -7.51 9.23 -0.27
C ALA A 88 -8.98 9.50 0.01
N VAL A 89 -9.25 10.16 1.13
CA VAL A 89 -10.57 10.73 1.42
C VAL A 89 -11.02 11.66 0.28
N GLY A 90 -12.27 11.51 -0.14
CA GLY A 90 -12.87 12.21 -1.27
C GLY A 90 -12.64 11.56 -2.64
N ASP A 91 -11.94 10.42 -2.75
CA ASP A 91 -11.84 9.70 -4.02
C ASP A 91 -13.21 9.25 -4.53
N LEU A 92 -13.37 9.19 -5.86
CA LEU A 92 -14.58 8.65 -6.50
C LEU A 92 -14.94 7.27 -5.97
N ALA A 93 -13.95 6.41 -5.70
CA ALA A 93 -14.20 5.08 -5.15
C ALA A 93 -14.84 5.14 -3.75
N GLN A 94 -14.60 6.20 -2.97
CA GLN A 94 -15.26 6.45 -1.70
C GLN A 94 -16.69 6.98 -1.93
N ILE A 95 -16.81 8.11 -2.64
CA ILE A 95 -18.06 8.90 -2.70
C ILE A 95 -19.14 8.30 -3.60
N ARG A 96 -18.77 7.50 -4.61
CA ARG A 96 -19.74 6.95 -5.56
C ARG A 96 -20.74 6.07 -4.82
N LYS A 97 -22.02 6.45 -4.76
CA LYS A 97 -23.05 5.60 -4.16
C LYS A 97 -23.14 4.29 -4.94
N CYS A 98 -23.05 3.17 -4.23
CA CYS A 98 -23.14 1.83 -4.80
C CYS A 98 -23.79 0.93 -3.76
N GLU A 99 -24.82 0.19 -4.15
CA GLU A 99 -25.62 -0.66 -3.25
C GLU A 99 -24.78 -1.70 -2.51
N TYR A 100 -23.66 -2.11 -3.11
CA TYR A 100 -22.77 -3.13 -2.55
C TYR A 100 -21.57 -2.56 -1.78
N LYS A 101 -21.60 -1.27 -1.41
CA LYS A 101 -20.59 -0.66 -0.53
C LYS A 101 -21.15 -0.44 0.87
N THR A 102 -20.51 -1.05 1.85
CA THR A 102 -20.96 -0.98 3.25
C THR A 102 -19.86 -0.35 4.11
N PRO A 103 -20.14 0.74 4.84
CA PRO A 103 -19.23 1.26 5.86
C PRO A 103 -18.95 0.21 6.93
N VAL A 104 -17.68 -0.03 7.23
CA VAL A 104 -17.24 -0.99 8.27
C VAL A 104 -16.75 -0.25 9.52
N ALA A 105 -15.99 0.82 9.32
CA ALA A 105 -15.44 1.67 10.36
C ALA A 105 -15.15 3.06 9.75
N PRO A 106 -14.82 4.10 10.55
CA PRO A 106 -14.39 5.38 10.01
C PRO A 106 -13.26 5.23 9.00
N GLY A 107 -13.47 5.73 7.78
CA GLY A 107 -12.52 5.61 6.67
C GLY A 107 -12.47 4.24 5.98
N LEU A 108 -13.09 3.18 6.53
CA LEU A 108 -13.05 1.82 5.99
C LEU A 108 -14.37 1.40 5.34
N LEU A 109 -14.32 1.03 4.05
CA LEU A 109 -15.47 0.52 3.30
C LEU A 109 -15.25 -0.93 2.89
N ARG A 110 -16.30 -1.75 2.96
CA ARG A 110 -16.38 -3.04 2.26
C ARG A 110 -16.95 -2.82 0.87
N ARG A 111 -16.35 -3.48 -0.13
CA ARG A 111 -16.76 -3.46 -1.54
C ARG A 111 -17.62 -4.67 -1.87
N GLY A 112 -18.28 -4.64 -3.03
CA GLY A 112 -19.22 -5.69 -3.44
C GLY A 112 -18.58 -7.06 -3.72
N ASP A 113 -17.27 -7.10 -3.93
CA ASP A 113 -16.48 -8.32 -4.05
C ASP A 113 -16.01 -8.88 -2.68
N GLY A 114 -16.47 -8.29 -1.57
CA GLY A 114 -16.14 -8.68 -0.21
C GLY A 114 -14.84 -8.08 0.34
N THR A 115 -14.01 -7.48 -0.52
CA THR A 115 -12.75 -6.84 -0.11
C THR A 115 -13.00 -5.51 0.60
N ILE A 116 -11.98 -4.99 1.27
CA ILE A 116 -12.03 -3.69 1.96
C ILE A 116 -11.17 -2.64 1.26
N ALA A 117 -11.49 -1.37 1.48
CA ALA A 117 -10.68 -0.23 1.10
C ALA A 117 -10.75 0.84 2.18
N TYR A 118 -9.61 1.17 2.77
CA TYR A 118 -9.44 2.31 3.66
C TYR A 118 -9.06 3.56 2.87
N PHE A 119 -9.67 4.70 3.22
CA PHE A 119 -9.43 5.99 2.58
C PHE A 119 -8.70 6.91 3.54
N PHE A 120 -7.44 7.23 3.21
CA PHE A 120 -6.55 7.99 4.08
C PHE A 120 -6.78 9.49 3.97
N ASP A 121 -6.76 10.17 5.11
CA ASP A 121 -6.41 11.59 5.18
C ASP A 121 -4.90 11.77 5.47
N ILE A 122 -4.41 12.99 5.26
CA ILE A 122 -2.99 13.33 5.45
C ILE A 122 -2.54 13.11 6.89
N ASP A 123 -3.33 13.56 7.87
CA ASP A 123 -2.91 13.57 9.27
C ASP A 123 -2.85 12.16 9.85
N GLY A 124 -3.85 11.33 9.54
CA GLY A 124 -3.90 9.92 9.97
C GLY A 124 -2.77 9.09 9.37
N LEU A 125 -2.48 9.25 8.06
CA LEU A 125 -1.38 8.54 7.43
C LEU A 125 -0.02 9.01 7.97
N LYS A 126 0.15 10.32 8.15
CA LYS A 126 1.36 10.89 8.75
C LYS A 126 1.60 10.34 10.16
N GLN A 127 0.57 10.39 11.02
CA GLN A 127 0.66 9.90 12.40
C GLN A 127 0.98 8.41 12.45
N LEU A 128 0.37 7.60 11.58
CA LEU A 128 0.62 6.17 11.49
C LEU A 128 2.11 5.88 11.25
N PHE A 129 2.76 6.57 10.30
CA PHE A 129 4.17 6.35 9.99
C PHE A 129 5.11 6.97 11.04
N GLU A 130 4.86 8.21 11.48
CA GLU A 130 5.74 8.90 12.43
C GLU A 130 5.78 8.20 13.79
N SER A 131 4.66 7.63 14.25
CA SER A 131 4.61 6.82 15.47
C SER A 131 5.43 5.52 15.40
N LYS A 132 5.92 5.14 14.21
CA LYS A 132 6.69 3.90 13.94
C LYS A 132 8.11 4.17 13.44
N GLY A 133 8.68 5.31 13.83
CA GLY A 133 10.10 5.62 13.59
C GLY A 133 10.42 6.11 12.18
N PHE A 134 9.43 6.69 11.51
CA PHE A 134 9.63 7.39 10.25
C PHE A 134 9.57 8.91 10.41
N ARG A 135 10.22 9.63 9.51
CA ARG A 135 10.02 11.06 9.26
C ARG A 135 9.26 11.23 7.96
N THR A 136 8.24 12.08 7.96
CA THR A 136 7.52 12.44 6.74
C THR A 136 8.36 13.42 5.91
N GLU A 137 8.77 13.00 4.71
CA GLU A 137 9.50 13.85 3.77
C GLU A 137 8.50 14.69 2.95
N TYR A 138 7.47 14.04 2.42
CA TYR A 138 6.32 14.72 1.83
C TYR A 138 5.07 13.84 1.94
N ILE A 139 3.91 14.49 1.95
CA ILE A 139 2.59 13.86 1.88
C ILE A 139 1.60 14.85 1.26
N HIS A 140 0.89 14.45 0.21
CA HIS A 140 -0.08 15.32 -0.47
C HIS A 140 -1.15 14.49 -1.20
N TYR A 141 -2.27 15.14 -1.48
CA TYR A 141 -3.28 14.59 -2.38
C TYR A 141 -2.88 14.84 -3.84
N VAL A 142 -3.19 13.87 -4.69
CA VAL A 142 -3.08 13.98 -6.14
C VAL A 142 -4.46 13.79 -6.73
N ASP A 143 -4.97 14.84 -7.35
CA ASP A 143 -6.22 14.82 -8.11
C ASP A 143 -5.92 14.53 -9.60
N ARG A 144 -6.67 13.60 -10.18
CA ARG A 144 -6.55 13.17 -11.58
C ARG A 144 -7.92 12.91 -12.18
N GLN A 145 -8.23 13.64 -13.24
CA GLN A 145 -9.36 13.33 -14.09
C GLN A 145 -8.98 12.18 -15.03
N LEU A 146 -9.75 11.09 -14.98
CA LEU A 146 -9.59 9.92 -15.85
C LEU A 146 -10.82 9.77 -16.73
N GLU A 147 -10.64 9.21 -17.92
CA GLU A 147 -11.75 8.89 -18.81
C GLU A 147 -11.88 7.37 -18.96
N ASN A 148 -13.05 6.83 -18.60
CA ASN A 148 -13.42 5.48 -19.01
C ASN A 148 -13.89 5.52 -20.47
N ARG A 149 -12.94 5.40 -21.40
CA ARG A 149 -13.20 5.51 -22.86
C ARG A 149 -14.28 4.54 -23.34
N LYS A 150 -14.38 3.34 -22.75
CA LYS A 150 -15.41 2.35 -23.12
C LYS A 150 -16.83 2.83 -22.78
N ARG A 151 -16.98 3.67 -21.75
CA ARG A 151 -18.27 4.19 -21.28
C ARG A 151 -18.46 5.68 -21.58
N GLY A 152 -17.44 6.38 -22.06
CA GLY A 152 -17.45 7.84 -22.24
C GLY A 152 -17.62 8.61 -20.92
N VAL A 153 -17.25 8.01 -19.77
CA VAL A 153 -17.48 8.60 -18.45
C VAL A 153 -16.19 9.20 -17.91
N GLN A 154 -16.24 10.49 -17.55
CA GLN A 154 -15.18 11.15 -16.79
C GLN A 154 -15.24 10.74 -15.31
N MET A 155 -14.07 10.53 -14.72
CA MET A 155 -13.90 10.03 -13.36
C MET A 155 -12.84 10.87 -12.65
N ASP A 156 -13.26 11.68 -11.69
CA ASP A 156 -12.34 12.45 -10.87
C ASP A 156 -11.80 11.57 -9.75
N ARG A 157 -10.52 11.21 -9.84
CA ARG A 157 -9.83 10.36 -8.88
C ARG A 157 -8.95 11.18 -7.96
N ARG A 158 -8.93 10.79 -6.69
CA ARG A 158 -8.06 11.36 -5.66
C ARG A 158 -7.25 10.26 -4.97
N TRP A 159 -5.97 10.53 -4.78
CA TRP A 159 -5.00 9.57 -4.26
C TRP A 159 -4.15 10.29 -3.23
N ILE A 160 -3.66 9.59 -2.22
CA ILE A 160 -2.63 10.13 -1.34
C ILE A 160 -1.26 9.62 -1.82
N GLN A 161 -0.28 10.52 -1.89
CA GLN A 161 1.10 10.17 -2.21
C GLN A 161 2.02 10.67 -1.11
N ALA A 162 2.93 9.81 -0.66
CA ALA A 162 3.83 10.12 0.44
C ALA A 162 5.20 9.46 0.29
N LYS A 163 6.19 10.08 0.93
CA LYS A 163 7.51 9.51 1.18
C LYS A 163 7.83 9.62 2.66
N PHE A 164 8.22 8.50 3.25
CA PHE A 164 8.60 8.40 4.65
C PHE A 164 10.03 7.87 4.77
N GLU A 165 10.91 8.58 5.45
CA GLU A 165 12.30 8.18 5.68
C GLU A 165 12.45 7.50 7.05
N LYS A 166 13.13 6.36 7.10
CA LYS A 166 13.45 5.66 8.36
C LYS A 166 14.53 6.41 9.13
N LEU A 167 14.25 6.74 10.39
CA LEU A 167 15.16 7.53 11.25
C LEU A 167 16.31 6.71 11.86
N PHE A 168 16.02 5.49 12.31
CA PHE A 168 16.96 4.62 13.03
C PHE A 168 16.82 3.17 12.59
#